data_AF-I8Z5S8-F1
#
_entry.id   AF-I8Z5S8-F1
#
_cell.length_a   1.000
_cell.length_b   1.000
_cell.length_c   1.000
_cell.angle_alpha   90.00
_cell.angle_beta   90.00
_cell.angle_gamma   90.00
#
_symmetry.space_group_name_H-M   'P 1'
#
loop_
_entity.id
_entity.type
_entity.pdbx_description
1 polymer ?
#
loop_
_entity_poly.entity_id
_entity_poly.type
_entity_poly.pdbx_seq_one_letter_code
_entity_poly.pdbx_strand_id
1 'polypeptide(L)'
;MNKITTFILFFLLLGATVSAQVPYGVNYQAVIRDAQLQIVAEKNVSVRFSILKGGIEGQTVYMETHTALTNKYGVLNLILGHGTSEGNFSAIQWYDDSYFVKVEVDTEGGSNYTEVSTQQMMSVPYALYAARSGEVVRKADFRLIFDEVPNPLNGETMSDEDSWGWVQVFFLNEEKQDINVQLEGCPAGMTYTVEYGGKSVYGTSFKIRMSCSESVQSKNYPLVLKVSNNAGITKEYTFEYKVETSKDPGTSEETTWQSESDTRSFLNMVYANRQQWMQKLKAIDNSYVKQNDELPEFYNHTFTASNRQLEMIWAEMYAYITHTNMLIMVSMPQTEWANTAKGEARALRAEAYMKLVETFGDVPVSLDIQNEELNLSRVNKEEVLNFVIEDLAQAGVYLPVENGNGYFSKNDAFFVMSQAYLLLGRWENAMRQIENSTPVLSPYSSIDSFLVNAVALYKTGRMEEAKRIFMEIGCNISVDTVLTDDSVAQIYLDKLHGEGKGRFILQVLGNTASYLKISGFRSLLPIPESEISKNPNLTQNPGY
;
A
#
# COMPACT_ATOMS: atom_id res chain seq x y z
N MET A 1 3.35 -11.96 72.58
CA MET A 1 4.41 -11.00 72.17
C MET A 1 5.32 -11.74 71.20
N ASN A 2 5.22 -11.46 69.90
CA ASN A 2 6.16 -10.61 69.10
C ASN A 2 7.52 -11.31 68.88
N LYS A 3 8.15 -11.46 67.70
CA LYS A 3 7.99 -10.95 66.32
C LYS A 3 8.98 -11.74 65.42
N ILE A 4 8.58 -12.00 64.16
CA ILE A 4 9.30 -11.81 62.87
C ILE A 4 10.82 -12.10 62.77
N THR A 5 11.21 -12.99 61.84
CA THR A 5 12.35 -12.90 60.86
C THR A 5 12.34 -14.17 59.96
N THR A 6 11.72 -14.18 58.78
CA THR A 6 12.25 -13.91 57.41
C THR A 6 13.61 -14.58 57.06
N PHE A 7 13.64 -15.60 56.19
CA PHE A 7 14.30 -15.59 54.86
C PHE A 7 14.26 -16.96 54.14
N ILE A 8 13.69 -16.96 52.92
CA ILE A 8 14.03 -17.76 51.73
C ILE A 8 14.02 -19.29 51.83
N LEU A 9 12.99 -19.92 51.24
CA LEU A 9 13.21 -21.10 50.40
C LEU A 9 12.17 -21.19 49.28
N PHE A 10 12.66 -20.90 48.07
CA PHE A 10 12.30 -21.52 46.80
C PHE A 10 10.83 -21.52 46.34
N PHE A 11 10.49 -20.44 45.64
CA PHE A 11 9.61 -20.48 44.48
C PHE A 11 10.28 -21.34 43.38
N LEU A 12 9.87 -22.60 43.22
CA LEU A 12 10.14 -23.41 42.02
C LEU A 12 8.81 -23.64 41.29
N LEU A 13 8.25 -22.55 40.78
CA LEU A 13 7.22 -22.62 39.74
C LEU A 13 7.95 -22.89 38.43
N LEU A 14 8.01 -24.17 38.04
CA LEU A 14 8.38 -24.55 36.68
C LEU A 14 7.41 -23.85 35.72
N GLY A 15 7.90 -22.86 35.00
CA GLY A 15 7.23 -22.33 33.81
C GLY A 15 7.21 -23.41 32.74
N ALA A 16 6.10 -24.12 32.63
CA ALA A 16 5.80 -24.84 31.40
C ALA A 16 5.46 -23.79 30.34
N THR A 17 6.43 -23.46 29.50
CA THR A 17 6.18 -22.72 28.26
C THR A 17 5.34 -23.61 27.36
N VAL A 18 4.03 -23.37 27.35
CA VAL A 18 3.14 -23.95 26.34
C VAL A 18 3.49 -23.27 25.02
N SER A 19 4.30 -23.92 24.19
CA SER A 19 4.44 -23.55 22.80
C SER A 19 3.11 -23.84 22.10
N ALA A 20 2.35 -22.80 21.76
CA ALA A 20 1.32 -22.93 20.75
C ALA A 20 2.04 -23.13 19.41
N GLN A 21 2.21 -24.38 18.97
CA GLN A 21 2.66 -24.64 17.61
C GLN A 21 1.52 -24.31 16.65
N VAL A 22 1.81 -23.45 15.69
CA VAL A 22 0.94 -23.25 14.53
C VAL A 22 0.80 -24.60 13.82
N PRO A 23 -0.43 -25.03 13.47
CA PRO A 23 -0.61 -26.23 12.65
C PRO A 23 0.20 -26.10 11.37
N TYR A 24 1.15 -27.02 11.17
CA TYR A 24 2.06 -26.98 10.04
C TYR A 24 1.68 -28.06 9.03
N GLY A 25 1.21 -27.68 7.83
CA GLY A 25 0.78 -28.62 6.79
C GLY A 25 -0.22 -28.05 5.81
N VAL A 26 -0.42 -28.71 4.67
CA VAL A 26 -1.41 -28.31 3.64
C VAL A 26 -2.47 -29.40 3.50
N ASN A 27 -3.74 -29.05 3.74
CA ASN A 27 -4.85 -29.99 3.54
C ASN A 27 -4.96 -30.38 2.05
N TYR A 28 -5.11 -31.68 1.80
CA TYR A 28 -5.27 -32.23 0.46
C TYR A 28 -6.43 -33.22 0.45
N GLN A 29 -7.38 -33.02 -0.47
CA GLN A 29 -8.49 -33.94 -0.70
C GLN A 29 -8.51 -34.33 -2.18
N ALA A 30 -8.65 -35.62 -2.47
CA ALA A 30 -8.71 -36.13 -3.83
C ALA A 30 -9.63 -37.34 -3.94
N VAL A 31 -10.18 -37.55 -5.14
CA VAL A 31 -10.88 -38.77 -5.54
C VAL A 31 -9.92 -39.62 -6.34
N ILE A 32 -9.66 -40.85 -5.88
CA ILE A 32 -8.75 -41.77 -6.55
C ILE A 32 -9.47 -42.56 -7.63
N ARG A 33 -8.84 -42.60 -8.80
CA ARG A 33 -9.31 -43.36 -9.96
C ARG A 33 -8.19 -44.26 -10.48
N ASP A 34 -8.56 -45.41 -11.02
CA ASP A 34 -7.62 -46.30 -11.71
C ASP A 34 -7.33 -45.83 -13.15
N ALA A 35 -6.50 -46.58 -13.87
CA ALA A 35 -6.13 -46.30 -15.26
C ALA A 35 -7.33 -46.36 -16.24
N GLN A 36 -8.46 -46.94 -15.84
CA GLN A 36 -9.71 -46.98 -16.59
C GLN A 36 -10.72 -45.90 -16.13
N LEU A 37 -10.25 -44.93 -15.34
CA LEU A 37 -11.02 -43.83 -14.75
C LEU A 37 -12.13 -44.27 -13.76
N GLN A 38 -12.10 -45.54 -13.33
CA GLN A 38 -13.06 -46.06 -12.35
C GLN A 38 -12.64 -45.66 -10.94
N ILE A 39 -13.62 -45.42 -10.08
CA ILE A 39 -13.39 -45.00 -8.70
C ILE A 39 -12.75 -46.15 -7.92
N VAL A 40 -11.63 -45.88 -7.27
CA VAL A 40 -11.00 -46.80 -6.31
C VAL A 40 -11.64 -46.55 -4.95
N ALA A 41 -12.72 -47.27 -4.64
CA ALA A 41 -13.49 -47.13 -3.41
C ALA A 41 -13.06 -48.15 -2.36
N GLU A 42 -13.08 -47.74 -1.07
CA GLU A 42 -12.85 -48.64 0.08
C GLU A 42 -11.57 -49.47 0.02
N LYS A 43 -10.51 -48.93 -0.59
CA LYS A 43 -9.21 -49.59 -0.77
C LYS A 43 -8.07 -48.77 -0.18
N ASN A 44 -7.06 -49.45 0.35
CA ASN A 44 -5.81 -48.81 0.75
C ASN A 44 -5.02 -48.40 -0.49
N VAL A 45 -4.63 -47.14 -0.54
CA VAL A 45 -3.78 -46.56 -1.59
C VAL A 45 -2.60 -45.86 -0.94
N SER A 46 -1.50 -45.75 -1.70
CA SER A 46 -0.32 -45.00 -1.29
C SER A 46 -0.21 -43.74 -2.14
N VAL A 47 0.00 -42.59 -1.50
CA VAL A 47 0.16 -41.28 -2.15
C VAL A 47 1.54 -40.75 -1.84
N ARG A 48 2.26 -40.27 -2.85
CA ARG A 48 3.54 -39.58 -2.70
C ARG A 48 3.37 -38.12 -3.10
N PHE A 49 3.77 -37.23 -2.22
CA PHE A 49 3.90 -35.81 -2.51
C PHE A 49 5.37 -35.44 -2.68
N SER A 50 5.66 -34.64 -3.70
CA SER A 50 6.97 -34.01 -3.89
C SER A 50 6.78 -32.50 -4.05
N ILE A 51 7.65 -31.70 -3.44
CA ILE A 51 7.71 -30.25 -3.63
C ILE A 51 8.88 -29.95 -4.57
N LEU A 52 8.58 -29.34 -5.72
CA LEU A 52 9.56 -28.96 -6.74
C LEU A 52 9.77 -27.44 -6.69
N LYS A 53 11.03 -26.99 -6.77
CA LYS A 53 11.42 -25.57 -6.78
C LYS A 53 11.74 -25.09 -8.20
N GLY A 54 11.19 -23.95 -8.60
CA GLY A 54 11.55 -23.23 -9.83
C GLY A 54 10.84 -23.70 -11.12
N GLY A 55 9.95 -24.70 -11.03
CA GLY A 55 9.16 -25.18 -12.19
C GLY A 55 8.56 -26.57 -12.01
N ILE A 56 7.74 -26.99 -12.99
CA ILE A 56 7.10 -28.33 -13.03
C ILE A 56 8.10 -29.49 -13.14
N GLU A 57 9.30 -29.24 -13.65
CA GLU A 57 10.44 -30.18 -13.69
C GLU A 57 11.58 -29.71 -12.77
N GLY A 58 11.26 -28.85 -11.81
CA GLY A 58 12.22 -28.24 -10.89
C GLY A 58 12.86 -29.23 -9.92
N GLN A 59 13.84 -28.75 -9.15
CA GLN A 59 14.52 -29.58 -8.15
C GLN A 59 13.54 -30.01 -7.05
N THR A 60 13.45 -31.30 -6.75
CA THR A 60 12.71 -31.80 -5.58
C THR A 60 13.40 -31.35 -4.29
N VAL A 61 12.75 -30.48 -3.52
CA VAL A 61 13.24 -29.96 -2.23
C VAL A 61 12.63 -30.67 -1.03
N TYR A 62 11.51 -31.36 -1.21
CA TYR A 62 10.86 -32.16 -0.17
C TYR A 62 10.04 -33.28 -0.79
N MET A 63 9.92 -34.40 -0.08
CA MET A 63 9.15 -35.55 -0.51
C MET A 63 8.60 -36.30 0.71
N GLU A 64 7.37 -36.78 0.61
CA GLU A 64 6.74 -37.61 1.64
C GLU A 64 5.75 -38.61 1.05
N THR A 65 5.48 -39.66 1.81
CA THR A 65 4.50 -40.70 1.45
C THR A 65 3.43 -40.86 2.52
N HIS A 66 2.21 -41.16 2.07
CA HIS A 66 1.04 -41.47 2.89
C HIS A 66 0.45 -42.81 2.47
N THR A 67 -0.15 -43.52 3.41
CA THR A 67 -1.06 -44.63 3.15
C THR A 67 -2.43 -44.26 3.70
N ALA A 68 -3.46 -44.34 2.86
CA ALA A 68 -4.83 -43.97 3.25
C ALA A 68 -5.87 -44.93 2.67
N LEU A 69 -6.94 -45.15 3.43
CA LEU A 69 -8.13 -45.86 2.99
C LEU A 69 -9.10 -44.89 2.32
N THR A 70 -9.41 -45.11 1.05
CA THR A 70 -10.43 -44.32 0.33
C THR A 70 -11.83 -44.63 0.85
N ASN A 71 -12.77 -43.68 0.85
CA ASN A 71 -14.17 -43.97 1.18
C ASN A 71 -14.94 -44.64 0.02
N LYS A 72 -16.25 -44.87 0.20
CA LYS A 72 -17.14 -45.45 -0.84
C LYS A 72 -17.26 -44.64 -2.14
N TYR A 73 -16.80 -43.40 -2.14
CA TYR A 73 -16.75 -42.51 -3.31
C TYR A 73 -15.31 -42.34 -3.84
N GLY A 74 -14.35 -43.10 -3.31
CA GLY A 74 -12.93 -43.01 -3.66
C GLY A 74 -12.21 -41.78 -3.10
N VAL A 75 -12.83 -41.04 -2.18
CA VAL A 75 -12.23 -39.82 -1.60
C VAL A 75 -11.26 -40.19 -0.49
N LEU A 76 -10.10 -39.52 -0.46
CA LEU A 76 -9.17 -39.49 0.66
C LEU A 76 -8.93 -38.05 1.14
N ASN A 77 -8.53 -37.92 2.41
CA ASN A 77 -8.12 -36.66 3.03
C ASN A 77 -6.72 -36.87 3.63
N LEU A 78 -5.78 -36.03 3.24
CA LEU A 78 -4.39 -36.06 3.67
C LEU A 78 -3.95 -34.65 4.09
N ILE A 79 -2.87 -34.58 4.86
CA ILE A 79 -2.20 -33.33 5.18
C ILE A 79 -0.76 -33.46 4.68
N LEU A 80 -0.43 -32.68 3.66
CA LEU A 80 0.94 -32.53 3.18
C LEU A 80 1.79 -31.98 4.34
N GLY A 81 2.92 -32.61 4.64
CA GLY A 81 3.80 -32.29 5.76
C GLY A 81 3.65 -33.23 6.95
N HIS A 82 2.65 -34.13 6.93
CA HIS A 82 2.37 -35.10 7.98
C HIS A 82 2.61 -36.55 7.51
N GLY A 83 3.22 -36.73 6.33
CA GLY A 83 3.55 -38.03 5.79
C GLY A 83 4.81 -38.63 6.40
N THR A 84 5.17 -39.83 5.95
CA THR A 84 6.50 -40.39 6.21
C THR A 84 7.48 -39.74 5.23
N SER A 85 8.49 -39.04 5.73
CA SER A 85 9.45 -38.29 4.91
C SER A 85 10.89 -38.44 5.42
N GLU A 86 11.85 -38.20 4.53
CA GLU A 86 13.27 -38.07 4.86
C GLU A 86 13.71 -36.60 5.00
N GLY A 87 12.82 -35.65 4.71
CA GLY A 87 13.08 -34.21 4.73
C GLY A 87 12.39 -33.48 5.90
N ASN A 88 12.83 -32.27 6.20
CA ASN A 88 12.14 -31.39 7.13
C ASN A 88 11.24 -30.44 6.34
N PHE A 89 9.93 -30.70 6.33
CA PHE A 89 8.96 -29.86 5.62
C PHE A 89 9.12 -28.40 6.11
N SER A 90 9.26 -28.16 7.42
CA SER A 90 9.37 -26.81 8.01
C SER A 90 10.64 -26.05 7.61
N ALA A 91 11.64 -26.73 7.03
CA ALA A 91 12.87 -26.09 6.56
C ALA A 91 12.75 -25.47 5.15
N ILE A 92 11.67 -25.75 4.42
CA ILE A 92 11.45 -25.22 3.07
C ILE A 92 11.28 -23.69 3.15
N GLN A 93 12.15 -22.96 2.45
CA GLN A 93 12.10 -21.51 2.35
C GLN A 93 11.08 -21.08 1.28
N TRP A 94 9.80 -21.12 1.62
CA TRP A 94 8.68 -20.88 0.67
C TRP A 94 8.70 -19.53 -0.04
N TYR A 95 9.54 -18.57 0.38
CA TYR A 95 9.72 -17.25 -0.22
C TYR A 95 10.81 -17.19 -1.30
N ASP A 96 11.64 -18.23 -1.43
CA ASP A 96 12.81 -18.19 -2.32
C ASP A 96 12.45 -18.22 -3.82
N ASP A 97 11.36 -18.90 -4.19
CA ASP A 97 11.00 -19.19 -5.58
C ASP A 97 9.54 -19.68 -5.69
N SER A 98 9.09 -19.98 -6.91
CA SER A 98 7.85 -20.71 -7.15
C SER A 98 8.01 -22.19 -6.79
N TYR A 99 7.00 -22.73 -6.09
CA TYR A 99 6.97 -24.12 -5.66
C TYR A 99 5.80 -24.87 -6.30
N PHE A 100 5.99 -26.15 -6.60
CA PHE A 100 5.00 -27.02 -7.23
C PHE A 100 4.79 -28.28 -6.40
N VAL A 101 3.55 -28.73 -6.24
CA VAL A 101 3.23 -30.03 -5.65
C VAL A 101 3.04 -31.03 -6.79
N LYS A 102 3.93 -32.02 -6.83
CA LYS A 102 3.77 -33.23 -7.62
C LYS A 102 3.13 -34.31 -6.76
N VAL A 103 2.06 -34.90 -7.27
CA VAL A 103 1.27 -35.95 -6.63
C VAL A 103 1.36 -37.21 -7.46
N GLU A 104 1.74 -38.30 -6.82
CA GLU A 104 1.83 -39.61 -7.43
C GLU A 104 1.09 -40.63 -6.57
N VAL A 105 0.47 -41.63 -7.19
CA VAL A 105 -0.41 -42.58 -6.51
C VAL A 105 -0.07 -44.01 -6.92
N ASP A 106 -0.10 -44.93 -5.95
CA ASP A 106 -0.17 -46.38 -6.16
C ASP A 106 -1.54 -46.86 -5.64
N THR A 107 -2.41 -47.28 -6.56
CA THR A 107 -3.77 -47.73 -6.26
C THR A 107 -3.84 -49.11 -5.59
N GLU A 108 -2.72 -49.84 -5.53
CA GLU A 108 -2.58 -51.11 -4.81
C GLU A 108 -1.97 -50.92 -3.41
N GLY A 109 -1.64 -49.68 -3.02
CA GLY A 109 -1.05 -49.38 -1.71
C GLY A 109 0.41 -49.77 -1.57
N GLY A 110 1.10 -50.03 -2.69
CA GLY A 110 2.52 -50.36 -2.74
C GLY A 110 3.44 -49.13 -2.87
N SER A 111 4.52 -49.30 -3.63
CA SER A 111 5.52 -48.27 -3.94
C SER A 111 5.68 -47.99 -5.44
N ASN A 112 4.79 -48.52 -6.27
CA ASN A 112 4.78 -48.34 -7.73
C ASN A 112 3.95 -47.10 -8.09
N TYR A 113 4.47 -45.94 -7.75
CA TYR A 113 3.78 -44.66 -7.93
C TYR A 113 3.67 -44.26 -9.40
N THR A 114 2.49 -43.79 -9.80
CA THR A 114 2.22 -43.14 -11.09
C THR A 114 1.87 -41.68 -10.87
N GLU A 115 2.44 -40.76 -11.66
CA GLU A 115 2.12 -39.33 -11.55
C GLU A 115 0.68 -39.05 -11.97
N VAL A 116 -0.03 -38.32 -11.10
CA VAL A 116 -1.43 -37.91 -11.31
C VAL A 116 -1.53 -36.43 -11.60
N SER A 117 -0.71 -35.60 -10.94
CA SER A 117 -0.71 -34.16 -11.18
C SER A 117 0.57 -33.50 -10.71
N THR A 118 1.02 -32.48 -11.43
CA THR A 118 1.99 -31.49 -10.95
C THR A 118 1.39 -30.10 -11.10
N GLN A 119 1.22 -29.38 -10.00
CA GLN A 119 0.57 -28.06 -9.99
C GLN A 119 1.36 -27.06 -9.14
N GLN A 120 1.36 -25.79 -9.57
CA GLN A 120 1.97 -24.72 -8.78
C GLN A 120 1.20 -24.53 -7.47
N MET A 121 1.93 -24.41 -6.37
CA MET A 121 1.36 -23.99 -5.10
C MET A 121 1.08 -22.50 -5.15
N MET A 122 -0.18 -22.14 -4.92
CA MET A 122 -0.58 -20.77 -4.69
C MET A 122 -0.62 -20.47 -3.20
N SER A 123 -0.35 -19.23 -2.82
CA SER A 123 -0.45 -18.78 -1.43
C SER A 123 -1.88 -18.97 -0.91
N VAL A 124 -2.03 -19.72 0.18
CA VAL A 124 -3.31 -19.84 0.89
C VAL A 124 -3.58 -18.57 1.73
N PRO A 125 -4.84 -18.24 2.06
CA PRO A 125 -5.17 -17.03 2.82
C PRO A 125 -4.39 -16.88 4.14
N TYR A 126 -4.11 -17.98 4.85
CA TYR A 126 -3.28 -17.97 6.06
C TYR A 126 -1.81 -17.65 5.76
N ALA A 127 -1.26 -18.13 4.65
CA ALA A 127 0.09 -17.79 4.19
C ALA A 127 0.18 -16.34 3.69
N LEU A 128 -0.89 -15.80 3.09
CA LEU A 128 -0.99 -14.38 2.74
C LEU A 128 -1.09 -13.48 3.99
N TYR A 129 -1.79 -13.95 5.03
CA TYR A 129 -1.87 -13.29 6.33
C TYR A 129 -0.55 -13.37 7.10
N ALA A 130 0.14 -14.52 7.03
CA ALA A 130 1.49 -14.72 7.59
C ALA A 130 2.55 -13.94 6.80
N ALA A 131 2.41 -13.76 5.48
CA ALA A 131 3.25 -12.85 4.69
C ALA A 131 3.06 -11.40 5.16
N ARG A 132 1.82 -10.97 5.41
CA ARG A 132 1.51 -9.62 5.96
C ARG A 132 2.00 -9.39 7.40
N SER A 133 2.23 -10.44 8.18
CA SER A 133 2.68 -10.35 9.59
C SER A 133 4.11 -10.86 9.83
N GLY A 134 4.70 -11.55 8.85
CA GLY A 134 6.03 -12.16 8.88
C GLY A 134 7.03 -11.53 7.91
N GLU A 135 6.59 -10.68 6.96
CA GLU A 135 7.49 -9.76 6.26
C GLU A 135 7.74 -8.49 7.09
N VAL A 136 8.41 -8.67 8.23
CA VAL A 136 9.31 -7.65 8.77
C VAL A 136 10.71 -8.25 8.85
N VAL A 137 11.18 -8.76 7.71
CA VAL A 137 12.50 -8.34 7.26
C VAL A 137 12.21 -7.39 6.12
N ARG A 138 11.89 -6.14 6.47
CA ARG A 138 11.69 -5.09 5.47
C ARG A 138 12.99 -5.02 4.66
N LYS A 139 12.99 -5.58 3.45
CA LYS A 139 14.15 -5.54 2.56
C LYS A 139 14.55 -4.08 2.44
N ALA A 140 15.83 -3.77 2.67
CA ALA A 140 16.37 -2.44 2.47
C ALA A 140 16.26 -2.10 0.98
N ASP A 141 15.09 -1.62 0.59
CA ASP A 141 14.72 -1.14 -0.73
C ASP A 141 14.37 0.35 -0.59
N PHE A 142 14.37 1.06 -1.70
CA PHE A 142 14.18 2.49 -1.73
C PHE A 142 13.59 2.96 -3.05
N ARG A 143 12.96 4.13 -3.03
CA ARG A 143 12.45 4.81 -4.23
C ARG A 143 13.18 6.13 -4.44
N LEU A 144 13.39 6.46 -5.71
CA LEU A 144 13.92 7.76 -6.14
C LEU A 144 12.74 8.66 -6.48
N ILE A 145 12.82 9.89 -6.00
CA ILE A 145 11.83 10.93 -6.22
C ILE A 145 12.61 12.12 -6.75
N PHE A 146 12.30 12.53 -7.96
CA PHE A 146 12.93 13.67 -8.61
C PHE A 146 12.14 14.93 -8.28
N ASP A 147 12.81 15.96 -7.75
CA ASP A 147 12.15 17.25 -7.49
C ASP A 147 11.70 17.89 -8.82
N GLU A 148 10.56 18.57 -8.82
CA GLU A 148 9.89 19.21 -9.99
C GLU A 148 10.22 20.71 -10.15
N VAL A 149 11.23 21.19 -9.43
CA VAL A 149 11.95 22.41 -9.85
C VAL A 149 12.74 22.03 -11.11
N PRO A 150 13.14 22.96 -12.01
CA PRO A 150 13.92 22.55 -13.16
C PRO A 150 15.03 21.58 -12.76
N ASN A 151 14.93 20.36 -13.27
CA ASN A 151 15.73 19.22 -12.85
C ASN A 151 16.31 18.58 -14.10
N PRO A 152 17.64 18.58 -14.28
CA PRO A 152 18.27 18.01 -15.47
C PRO A 152 17.98 16.52 -15.65
N LEU A 153 17.49 15.85 -14.61
CA LEU A 153 17.10 14.45 -14.63
C LEU A 153 15.71 14.25 -15.24
N ASN A 154 14.85 15.27 -15.33
CA ASN A 154 13.50 15.17 -15.89
C ASN A 154 13.42 15.50 -17.39
N GLY A 155 14.57 15.65 -18.07
CA GLY A 155 14.61 16.01 -19.50
C GLY A 155 14.34 17.48 -19.81
N GLU A 156 14.35 18.35 -18.80
CA GLU A 156 14.14 19.78 -18.98
C GLU A 156 15.33 20.49 -19.66
N THR A 157 15.03 21.52 -20.45
CA THR A 157 16.03 22.35 -21.15
C THR A 157 16.65 23.34 -20.15
N MET A 158 17.97 23.33 -20.01
CA MET A 158 18.68 24.20 -19.05
C MET A 158 19.75 25.03 -19.76
N SER A 159 19.65 26.35 -19.64
CA SER A 159 20.62 27.30 -20.20
C SER A 159 21.86 27.43 -19.30
N ASP A 160 22.96 26.84 -19.74
CA ASP A 160 24.39 27.06 -19.42
C ASP A 160 24.94 27.07 -17.96
N GLU A 161 26.15 26.48 -17.90
CA GLU A 161 27.27 26.51 -16.93
C GLU A 161 27.18 25.87 -15.53
N ASP A 162 26.02 25.64 -14.91
CA ASP A 162 25.95 24.88 -13.64
C ASP A 162 24.53 24.35 -13.36
N SER A 163 24.14 23.27 -14.05
CA SER A 163 22.81 22.66 -13.85
C SER A 163 22.80 21.75 -12.63
N TRP A 164 21.76 21.80 -11.81
CA TRP A 164 21.63 20.89 -10.68
C TRP A 164 20.20 20.38 -10.50
N GLY A 165 20.07 19.21 -9.90
CA GLY A 165 18.79 18.58 -9.60
C GLY A 165 18.84 17.87 -8.26
N TRP A 166 17.80 18.05 -7.46
CA TRP A 166 17.62 17.29 -6.22
C TRP A 166 16.85 16.00 -6.51
N VAL A 167 17.27 14.94 -5.83
CA VAL A 167 16.59 13.66 -5.79
C VAL A 167 16.43 13.25 -4.33
N GLN A 168 15.19 13.05 -3.91
CA GLN A 168 14.88 12.43 -2.64
C GLN A 168 14.95 10.91 -2.81
N VAL A 169 15.49 10.23 -1.79
CA VAL A 169 15.57 8.78 -1.73
C VAL A 169 14.78 8.32 -0.53
N PHE A 170 13.63 7.70 -0.76
CA PHE A 170 12.73 7.23 0.28
C PHE A 170 13.02 5.77 0.63
N PHE A 171 13.30 5.47 1.89
CA PHE A 171 13.62 4.12 2.35
C PHE A 171 12.33 3.37 2.69
N LEU A 172 12.00 2.35 1.90
CA LEU A 172 10.76 1.58 2.05
C LEU A 172 10.74 0.73 3.33
N ASN A 173 11.92 0.43 3.87
CA ASN A 173 12.04 -0.30 5.14
C ASN A 173 12.05 0.60 6.37
N GLU A 174 12.10 1.92 6.18
CA GLU A 174 12.22 2.91 7.25
C GLU A 174 13.43 2.67 8.18
N GLU A 175 14.52 2.12 7.64
CA GLU A 175 15.82 2.06 8.31
C GLU A 175 16.78 3.02 7.62
N LYS A 176 17.74 3.56 8.38
CA LYS A 176 18.80 4.39 7.77
C LYS A 176 19.67 3.53 6.85
N GLN A 177 19.66 3.84 5.55
CA GLN A 177 20.49 3.16 4.55
C GLN A 177 21.58 4.12 4.02
N ASP A 178 22.77 3.61 3.69
CA ASP A 178 23.73 4.34 2.85
C ASP A 178 23.34 4.21 1.38
N ILE A 179 23.51 5.29 0.63
CA ILE A 179 23.28 5.33 -0.81
C ILE A 179 24.56 5.75 -1.53
N ASN A 180 24.73 5.23 -2.74
CA ASN A 180 25.79 5.58 -3.66
C ASN A 180 25.16 5.92 -5.01
N VAL A 181 25.57 7.05 -5.58
CA VAL A 181 25.00 7.63 -6.79
C VAL A 181 26.07 7.71 -7.87
N GLN A 182 25.76 7.17 -9.04
CA GLN A 182 26.63 7.17 -10.21
C GLN A 182 25.85 7.61 -11.45
N LEU A 183 26.52 8.32 -12.35
CA LEU A 183 25.95 8.73 -13.62
C LEU A 183 26.79 8.14 -14.76
N GLU A 184 26.13 7.39 -15.64
CA GLU A 184 26.75 6.75 -16.80
C GLU A 184 26.32 7.46 -18.09
N GLY A 185 27.17 7.40 -19.12
CA GLY A 185 26.89 7.97 -20.45
C GLY A 185 27.45 9.37 -20.69
N CYS A 186 28.12 9.98 -19.71
CA CYS A 186 28.71 11.32 -19.86
C CYS A 186 29.79 11.32 -20.97
N PRO A 187 29.68 12.18 -22.01
CA PRO A 187 30.72 12.34 -23.03
C PRO A 187 31.97 13.03 -22.47
N ALA A 188 33.06 12.99 -23.23
CA ALA A 188 34.26 13.76 -22.91
C ALA A 188 33.92 15.26 -22.79
N GLY A 189 34.35 15.88 -21.69
CA GLY A 189 34.05 17.30 -21.39
C GLY A 189 32.77 17.54 -20.59
N MET A 190 31.99 16.50 -20.26
CA MET A 190 30.87 16.57 -19.32
C MET A 190 31.27 15.92 -17.99
N THR A 191 31.06 16.62 -16.88
CA THR A 191 31.38 16.18 -15.53
C THR A 191 30.20 16.36 -14.60
N TYR A 192 30.19 15.65 -13.48
CA TYR A 192 29.16 15.81 -12.47
C TYR A 192 29.74 15.71 -11.06
N THR A 193 29.06 16.33 -10.11
CA THR A 193 29.31 16.18 -8.67
C THR A 193 28.02 15.77 -7.97
N VAL A 194 28.15 15.01 -6.88
CA VAL A 194 27.03 14.58 -6.03
C VAL A 194 27.23 15.13 -4.63
N GLU A 195 26.24 15.84 -4.12
CA GLU A 195 26.19 16.30 -2.74
C GLU A 195 25.07 15.58 -1.99
N TYR A 196 25.41 14.81 -0.97
CA TYR A 196 24.43 14.07 -0.17
C TYR A 196 23.82 14.95 0.93
N GLY A 197 22.50 14.91 1.05
CA GLY A 197 21.75 15.57 2.10
C GLY A 197 21.76 14.79 3.42
N GLY A 198 21.03 15.33 4.40
CA GLY A 198 20.82 14.66 5.69
C GLY A 198 20.14 13.30 5.53
N LYS A 199 20.44 12.37 6.44
CA LYS A 199 19.88 11.02 6.43
C LYS A 199 18.98 10.77 7.64
N SER A 200 17.76 10.32 7.37
CA SER A 200 16.79 9.87 8.36
C SER A 200 16.43 8.41 8.16
N VAL A 201 15.61 7.87 9.07
CA VAL A 201 15.02 6.54 8.90
C VAL A 201 14.07 6.49 7.70
N TYR A 202 13.47 7.61 7.29
CA TYR A 202 12.51 7.65 6.18
C TYR A 202 13.19 7.78 4.82
N GLY A 203 14.46 8.16 4.78
CA GLY A 203 15.12 8.50 3.54
C GLY A 203 16.26 9.48 3.70
N THR A 204 16.84 9.84 2.56
CA THR A 204 17.86 10.87 2.41
C THR A 204 17.62 11.63 1.11
N SER A 205 18.51 12.55 0.76
CA SER A 205 18.47 13.22 -0.53
C SER A 205 19.87 13.33 -1.09
N PHE A 206 19.98 13.58 -2.38
CA PHE A 206 21.22 14.02 -3.00
C PHE A 206 20.94 15.05 -4.08
N LYS A 207 21.92 15.92 -4.31
CA LYS A 207 21.93 16.88 -5.40
C LYS A 207 23.00 16.46 -6.40
N ILE A 208 22.61 16.30 -7.66
CA ILE A 208 23.56 16.16 -8.77
C ILE A 208 23.76 17.54 -9.37
N ARG A 209 25.02 17.95 -9.53
CA ARG A 209 25.39 19.12 -10.34
C ARG A 209 26.16 18.66 -11.57
N MET A 210 25.72 19.07 -12.74
CA MET A 210 26.32 18.81 -14.05
C MET A 210 27.12 20.03 -14.49
N SER A 211 28.31 19.82 -15.03
CA SER A 211 29.16 20.86 -15.60
C SER A 211 29.69 20.40 -16.96
N CYS A 212 29.44 21.19 -18.00
CA CYS A 212 29.86 20.93 -19.37
C CYS A 212 30.92 21.94 -19.82
N SER A 213 32.00 21.47 -20.41
CA SER A 213 32.97 22.34 -21.09
C SER A 213 32.40 22.86 -22.41
N GLU A 214 32.91 23.98 -22.91
CA GLU A 214 32.56 24.57 -24.21
C GLU A 214 32.75 23.63 -25.41
N SER A 215 33.49 22.52 -25.23
CA SER A 215 33.71 21.51 -26.27
C SER A 215 32.57 20.50 -26.46
N VAL A 216 31.59 20.47 -25.54
CA VAL A 216 30.44 19.57 -25.60
C VAL A 216 29.44 20.08 -26.65
N GLN A 217 29.03 19.22 -27.58
CA GLN A 217 28.11 19.59 -28.66
C GLN A 217 26.69 19.85 -28.12
N SER A 218 26.01 20.84 -28.67
CA SER A 218 24.58 21.04 -28.40
C SER A 218 23.74 19.92 -29.02
N LYS A 219 23.21 19.04 -28.16
CA LYS A 219 22.28 17.94 -28.48
C LYS A 219 21.75 17.29 -27.20
N ASN A 220 20.86 16.32 -27.36
CA ASN A 220 20.41 15.45 -26.27
C ASN A 220 21.40 14.30 -26.07
N TYR A 221 21.78 14.05 -24.83
CA TYR A 221 22.65 12.96 -24.39
C TYR A 221 21.84 11.97 -23.55
N PRO A 222 21.68 10.70 -23.96
CA PRO A 222 21.05 9.69 -23.12
C PRO A 222 22.01 9.33 -21.98
N LEU A 223 21.61 9.60 -20.74
CA LEU A 223 22.37 9.31 -19.53
C LEU A 223 21.60 8.32 -18.64
N VAL A 224 22.33 7.58 -17.82
CA VAL A 224 21.75 6.62 -16.86
C VAL A 224 22.21 6.97 -15.45
N LEU A 225 21.25 7.38 -14.62
CA LEU A 225 21.44 7.55 -13.19
C LEU A 225 21.31 6.20 -12.50
N LYS A 226 22.36 5.77 -11.80
CA LYS A 226 22.36 4.57 -10.95
C LYS A 226 22.45 4.99 -9.50
N VAL A 227 21.45 4.61 -8.72
CA VAL A 227 21.48 4.76 -7.26
C VAL A 227 21.46 3.38 -6.65
N SER A 228 22.42 3.08 -5.79
CA SER A 228 22.53 1.80 -5.09
C SER A 228 22.55 2.02 -3.59
N ASN A 229 21.98 1.11 -2.80
CA ASN A 229 22.12 1.11 -1.35
C ASN A 229 23.12 0.06 -0.85
N ASN A 230 23.44 0.12 0.44
CA ASN A 230 24.30 -0.84 1.13
C ASN A 230 23.73 -2.27 1.22
N ALA A 231 22.47 -2.49 0.86
CA ALA A 231 21.84 -3.80 0.78
C ALA A 231 21.90 -4.44 -0.62
N GLY A 232 22.63 -3.82 -1.55
CA GLY A 232 22.82 -4.34 -2.91
C GLY A 232 21.66 -4.08 -3.85
N ILE A 233 20.66 -3.28 -3.46
CA ILE A 233 19.60 -2.84 -4.35
C ILE A 233 20.10 -1.65 -5.16
N THR A 234 19.93 -1.75 -6.48
CA THR A 234 20.27 -0.68 -7.43
C THR A 234 19.02 -0.32 -8.23
N LYS A 235 18.74 0.98 -8.33
CA LYS A 235 17.72 1.56 -9.20
C LYS A 235 18.43 2.32 -10.31
N GLU A 236 18.05 2.04 -11.55
CA GLU A 236 18.56 2.72 -12.73
C GLU A 236 17.46 3.61 -13.32
N TYR A 237 17.80 4.83 -13.68
CA TYR A 237 16.89 5.79 -14.28
C TYR A 237 17.55 6.41 -15.51
N THR A 238 16.96 6.17 -16.68
CA THR A 238 17.45 6.68 -17.95
C THR A 238 16.74 7.97 -18.31
N PHE A 239 17.50 8.99 -18.70
CA PHE A 239 16.95 10.30 -19.08
C PHE A 239 17.77 10.94 -20.20
N GLU A 240 17.17 11.92 -20.90
CA GLU A 240 17.88 12.72 -21.89
C GLU A 240 18.38 14.03 -21.27
N TYR A 241 19.70 14.22 -21.22
CA TYR A 241 20.31 15.47 -20.81
C TYR A 241 20.54 16.38 -22.02
N LYS A 242 19.83 17.50 -22.07
CA LYS A 242 19.88 18.45 -23.20
C LYS A 242 20.94 19.53 -22.96
N VAL A 243 21.86 19.69 -23.91
CA VAL A 243 22.89 20.74 -23.92
C VAL A 243 22.54 21.76 -25.01
N GLU A 244 22.41 23.04 -24.66
CA GLU A 244 22.19 24.15 -25.60
C GLU A 244 23.28 25.21 -25.46
N THR A 245 24.21 25.27 -26.42
CA THR A 245 25.38 26.18 -26.37
C THR A 245 25.11 27.57 -26.99
N SER A 246 23.87 28.07 -26.97
CA SER A 246 23.56 29.41 -27.47
C SER A 246 22.37 30.02 -26.75
N LYS A 247 22.55 31.25 -26.24
CA LYS A 247 21.44 32.14 -25.83
C LYS A 247 20.59 32.50 -27.05
N ASP A 248 19.58 31.69 -27.36
CA ASP A 248 18.48 32.08 -28.25
C ASP A 248 17.16 31.86 -27.48
N PRO A 249 16.33 32.91 -27.26
CA PRO A 249 15.10 32.79 -26.49
C PRO A 249 14.02 32.14 -27.34
N GLY A 250 14.10 30.82 -27.48
CA GLY A 250 13.09 30.00 -28.16
C GLY A 250 11.96 29.64 -27.21
N THR A 251 10.88 30.39 -27.27
CA THR A 251 9.60 30.11 -26.59
C THR A 251 9.06 28.73 -26.98
N SER A 252 9.17 27.76 -26.08
CA SER A 252 8.14 26.72 -25.98
C SER A 252 6.90 27.37 -25.36
N GLU A 253 5.71 27.06 -25.87
CA GLU A 253 4.45 27.47 -25.25
C GLU A 253 4.34 26.83 -23.86
N GLU A 254 4.97 27.46 -22.87
CA GLU A 254 4.65 27.25 -21.47
C GLU A 254 3.19 27.67 -21.31
N THR A 255 2.33 26.73 -20.92
CA THR A 255 1.03 27.07 -20.30
C THR A 255 1.32 27.86 -19.03
N THR A 256 1.53 29.16 -19.22
CA THR A 256 1.99 30.08 -18.19
C THR A 256 0.76 30.58 -17.45
N TRP A 257 0.58 30.11 -16.22
CA TRP A 257 -0.06 30.94 -15.20
C TRP A 257 0.94 32.07 -14.91
N GLN A 258 0.72 33.24 -15.51
CA GLN A 258 1.70 34.33 -15.59
C GLN A 258 1.90 35.08 -14.26
N SER A 259 1.13 34.76 -13.22
CA SER A 259 1.24 35.38 -11.91
C SER A 259 0.87 34.45 -10.74
N GLU A 260 1.42 34.73 -9.56
CA GLU A 260 0.99 34.11 -8.29
C GLU A 260 -0.53 34.20 -8.07
N SER A 261 -1.17 35.28 -8.54
CA SER A 261 -2.62 35.49 -8.43
C SER A 261 -3.42 34.44 -9.21
N ASP A 262 -2.95 34.04 -10.38
CA ASP A 262 -3.66 33.09 -11.21
C ASP A 262 -3.54 31.67 -10.64
N THR A 263 -2.33 31.29 -10.21
CA THR A 263 -2.11 30.02 -9.50
C THR A 263 -2.94 29.96 -8.21
N ARG A 264 -3.03 31.06 -7.45
CA ARG A 264 -3.85 31.09 -6.22
C ARG A 264 -5.34 30.89 -6.52
N SER A 265 -5.83 31.52 -7.58
CA SER A 265 -7.21 31.33 -8.04
C SER A 265 -7.47 29.88 -8.45
N PHE A 266 -6.53 29.26 -9.16
CA PHE A 266 -6.61 27.87 -9.59
C PHE A 266 -6.56 26.89 -8.41
N LEU A 267 -5.65 27.10 -7.45
CA LEU A 267 -5.59 26.32 -6.21
C LEU A 267 -6.90 26.42 -5.42
N ASN A 268 -7.49 27.61 -5.28
CA ASN A 268 -8.78 27.79 -4.63
C ASN A 268 -9.92 27.05 -5.35
N MET A 269 -9.89 27.00 -6.69
CA MET A 269 -10.83 26.19 -7.47
C MET A 269 -10.65 24.69 -7.16
N VAL A 270 -9.41 24.21 -7.05
CA VAL A 270 -9.13 22.82 -6.66
C VAL A 270 -9.73 22.53 -5.28
N TYR A 271 -9.51 23.39 -4.28
CA TYR A 271 -10.14 23.25 -2.96
C TYR A 271 -11.67 23.28 -3.00
N ALA A 272 -12.28 24.10 -3.85
CA ALA A 272 -13.74 24.12 -4.02
C ALA A 272 -14.25 22.79 -4.60
N ASN A 273 -13.55 22.24 -5.60
CA ASN A 273 -13.87 20.95 -6.20
C ASN A 273 -13.73 19.80 -5.19
N ARG A 274 -12.74 19.86 -4.29
CA ARG A 274 -12.58 18.93 -3.15
C ARG A 274 -13.87 18.77 -2.36
N GLN A 275 -14.51 19.87 -2.00
CA GLN A 275 -15.73 19.85 -1.19
C GLN A 275 -16.88 19.15 -1.90
N GLN A 276 -16.99 19.27 -3.23
CA GLN A 276 -18.09 18.69 -3.99
C GLN A 276 -18.05 17.15 -3.98
N TRP A 277 -16.93 16.56 -4.39
CA TRP A 277 -16.82 15.10 -4.44
C TRP A 277 -16.78 14.48 -3.03
N MET A 278 -16.20 15.17 -2.04
CA MET A 278 -16.21 14.72 -0.64
C MET A 278 -17.63 14.67 -0.06
N GLN A 279 -18.48 15.66 -0.34
CA GLN A 279 -19.87 15.65 0.12
C GLN A 279 -20.65 14.48 -0.48
N LYS A 280 -20.40 14.15 -1.75
CA LYS A 280 -21.02 12.99 -2.41
C LYS A 280 -20.56 11.66 -1.79
N LEU A 281 -19.25 11.50 -1.56
CA LEU A 281 -18.71 10.32 -0.88
C LEU A 281 -19.29 10.17 0.53
N LYS A 282 -19.39 11.28 1.27
CA LYS A 282 -20.03 11.32 2.60
C LYS A 282 -21.50 10.92 2.53
N ALA A 283 -22.25 11.40 1.53
CA ALA A 283 -23.64 10.99 1.32
C ALA A 283 -23.76 9.49 1.02
N ILE A 284 -22.90 8.93 0.17
CA ILE A 284 -22.86 7.50 -0.14
C ILE A 284 -22.55 6.69 1.12
N ASP A 285 -21.48 7.02 1.83
CA ASP A 285 -21.06 6.33 3.06
C ASP A 285 -22.18 6.31 4.11
N ASN A 286 -22.80 7.46 4.35
CA ASN A 286 -23.91 7.59 5.29
C ASN A 286 -25.16 6.80 4.85
N SER A 287 -25.36 6.62 3.55
CA SER A 287 -26.53 5.89 3.00
C SER A 287 -26.47 4.39 3.29
N TYR A 288 -25.31 3.83 3.66
CA TYR A 288 -25.21 2.43 4.12
C TYR A 288 -25.76 2.21 5.54
N VAL A 289 -25.71 3.24 6.38
CA VAL A 289 -26.09 3.15 7.80
C VAL A 289 -27.50 3.68 8.02
N LYS A 290 -27.89 4.70 7.25
CA LYS A 290 -29.20 5.34 7.36
C LYS A 290 -29.84 5.48 5.99
N GLN A 291 -31.14 5.17 5.92
CA GLN A 291 -31.91 5.37 4.69
C GLN A 291 -31.82 6.83 4.24
N ASN A 292 -31.40 7.01 2.99
CA ASN A 292 -31.36 8.28 2.28
C ASN A 292 -32.26 8.17 1.06
N ASP A 293 -33.31 8.99 0.99
CA ASP A 293 -34.28 8.96 -0.10
C ASP A 293 -33.66 9.34 -1.45
N GLU A 294 -32.51 10.03 -1.46
CA GLU A 294 -31.76 10.39 -2.67
C GLU A 294 -30.85 9.27 -3.18
N LEU A 295 -30.47 8.32 -2.33
CA LEU A 295 -29.52 7.23 -2.62
C LEU A 295 -30.03 5.86 -2.13
N PRO A 296 -31.29 5.47 -2.44
CA PRO A 296 -31.91 4.26 -1.89
C PRO A 296 -31.20 2.96 -2.29
N GLU A 297 -30.50 2.94 -3.42
CA GLU A 297 -29.75 1.80 -3.91
C GLU A 297 -28.51 1.47 -3.07
N PHE A 298 -27.95 2.45 -2.37
CA PHE A 298 -26.81 2.25 -1.47
C PHE A 298 -27.28 1.63 -0.15
N TYR A 299 -28.41 2.10 0.37
CA TYR A 299 -29.06 1.51 1.55
C TYR A 299 -29.56 0.09 1.29
N ASN A 300 -30.18 -0.14 0.14
CA ASN A 300 -30.69 -1.47 -0.25
C ASN A 300 -29.61 -2.38 -0.86
N HIS A 301 -28.38 -1.87 -1.04
CA HIS A 301 -27.26 -2.58 -1.64
C HIS A 301 -27.53 -3.13 -3.06
N THR A 302 -28.36 -2.44 -3.82
CA THR A 302 -28.78 -2.80 -5.18
C THR A 302 -28.03 -2.06 -6.28
N PHE A 303 -27.09 -1.17 -5.93
CA PHE A 303 -26.26 -0.45 -6.90
C PHE A 303 -25.43 -1.39 -7.80
N THR A 304 -25.19 -0.95 -9.03
CA THR A 304 -24.43 -1.64 -10.09
C THR A 304 -23.36 -0.72 -10.68
N ALA A 305 -22.52 -1.24 -11.59
CA ALA A 305 -21.49 -0.47 -12.28
C ALA A 305 -22.05 0.68 -13.16
N SER A 306 -23.32 0.61 -13.56
CA SER A 306 -24.01 1.64 -14.34
C SER A 306 -24.61 2.76 -13.45
N ASN A 307 -24.30 2.79 -12.15
CA ASN A 307 -24.82 3.81 -11.25
C ASN A 307 -24.22 5.19 -11.56
N ARG A 308 -25.07 6.17 -11.87
CA ARG A 308 -24.68 7.53 -12.26
C ARG A 308 -23.86 8.26 -11.19
N GLN A 309 -24.13 8.04 -9.90
CA GLN A 309 -23.39 8.73 -8.84
C GLN A 309 -21.95 8.22 -8.76
N LEU A 310 -21.74 6.92 -8.99
CA LEU A 310 -20.40 6.34 -9.05
C LEU A 310 -19.59 6.87 -10.23
N GLU A 311 -20.22 6.96 -11.41
CA GLU A 311 -19.62 7.57 -12.60
C GLU A 311 -19.20 9.02 -12.33
N MET A 312 -20.10 9.83 -11.75
CA MET A 312 -19.81 11.23 -11.45
C MET A 312 -18.66 11.38 -10.47
N ILE A 313 -18.64 10.63 -9.37
CA ILE A 313 -17.57 10.73 -8.36
C ILE A 313 -16.23 10.30 -8.95
N TRP A 314 -16.19 9.21 -9.71
CA TRP A 314 -14.96 8.79 -10.39
C TRP A 314 -14.41 9.90 -11.30
N ALA A 315 -15.26 10.45 -12.18
CA ALA A 315 -14.87 11.50 -13.10
C ALA A 315 -14.43 12.78 -12.37
N GLU A 316 -15.15 13.21 -11.34
CA GLU A 316 -14.82 14.39 -10.53
C GLU A 316 -13.47 14.22 -9.81
N MET A 317 -13.19 13.03 -9.26
CA MET A 317 -11.94 12.75 -8.56
C MET A 317 -10.73 12.68 -9.52
N TYR A 318 -10.87 12.09 -10.70
CA TYR A 318 -9.78 12.07 -11.69
C TYR A 318 -9.57 13.44 -12.35
N ALA A 319 -10.62 14.23 -12.56
CA ALA A 319 -10.48 15.62 -12.98
C ALA A 319 -9.74 16.44 -11.90
N TYR A 320 -10.08 16.22 -10.63
CA TYR A 320 -9.39 16.84 -9.50
C TYR A 320 -7.91 16.46 -9.43
N ILE A 321 -7.56 15.18 -9.62
CA ILE A 321 -6.16 14.70 -9.72
C ILE A 321 -5.43 15.36 -10.90
N THR A 322 -6.11 15.54 -12.03
CA THR A 322 -5.53 16.21 -13.19
C THR A 322 -5.19 17.67 -12.86
N HIS A 323 -6.08 18.39 -12.17
CA HIS A 323 -5.82 19.77 -11.76
C HIS A 323 -4.68 19.86 -10.72
N THR A 324 -4.54 18.90 -9.80
CA THR A 324 -3.39 18.88 -8.89
C THR A 324 -2.09 18.58 -9.63
N ASN A 325 -2.08 17.65 -10.58
CA ASN A 325 -0.92 17.41 -11.45
C ASN A 325 -0.51 18.67 -12.22
N MET A 326 -1.47 19.44 -12.73
CA MET A 326 -1.19 20.73 -13.38
C MET A 326 -0.50 21.72 -12.41
N LEU A 327 -0.99 21.89 -11.19
CA LEU A 327 -0.38 22.77 -10.18
C LEU A 327 1.07 22.36 -9.83
N ILE A 328 1.29 21.06 -9.79
CA ILE A 328 2.55 20.40 -9.46
C ILE A 328 3.59 20.64 -10.58
N MET A 329 3.17 20.42 -11.84
CA MET A 329 4.01 20.54 -13.04
C MET A 329 4.26 21.99 -13.50
N VAL A 330 3.41 22.94 -13.11
CA VAL A 330 3.59 24.35 -13.50
C VAL A 330 4.90 24.90 -12.95
N SER A 331 5.67 25.54 -13.84
CA SER A 331 6.83 26.35 -13.49
C SER A 331 6.36 27.66 -12.85
N MET A 332 6.70 27.87 -11.58
CA MET A 332 6.37 29.08 -10.82
C MET A 332 7.65 29.77 -10.33
N PRO A 333 7.63 31.10 -10.15
CA PRO A 333 8.66 31.78 -9.37
C PRO A 333 8.83 31.10 -8.01
N GLN A 334 10.07 30.85 -7.60
CA GLN A 334 10.40 30.14 -6.37
C GLN A 334 10.17 31.04 -5.14
N THR A 335 8.90 31.27 -4.81
CA THR A 335 8.48 31.98 -3.59
C THR A 335 8.07 30.98 -2.51
N GLU A 336 8.09 31.41 -1.25
CA GLU A 336 7.59 30.61 -0.13
C GLU A 336 6.13 30.18 -0.36
N TRP A 337 5.30 31.09 -0.89
CA TRP A 337 3.92 30.78 -1.23
C TRP A 337 3.81 29.73 -2.35
N ALA A 338 4.60 29.85 -3.42
CA ALA A 338 4.57 28.89 -4.53
C ALA A 338 4.98 27.48 -4.08
N ASN A 339 5.97 27.40 -3.19
CA ASN A 339 6.38 26.13 -2.57
C ASN A 339 5.24 25.53 -1.73
N THR A 340 4.60 26.33 -0.88
CA THR A 340 3.43 25.90 -0.11
C THR A 340 2.30 25.41 -1.03
N ALA A 341 2.00 26.13 -2.11
CA ALA A 341 0.98 25.75 -3.09
C ALA A 341 1.29 24.39 -3.77
N LYS A 342 2.56 24.11 -4.10
CA LYS A 342 2.98 22.78 -4.60
C LYS A 342 2.81 21.70 -3.54
N GLY A 343 3.17 21.99 -2.29
CA GLY A 343 2.95 21.09 -1.16
C GLY A 343 1.47 20.76 -0.96
N GLU A 344 0.61 21.78 -1.01
CA GLU A 344 -0.84 21.61 -0.93
C GLU A 344 -1.38 20.76 -2.09
N ALA A 345 -0.98 21.03 -3.33
CA ALA A 345 -1.41 20.25 -4.49
C ALA A 345 -1.07 18.75 -4.37
N ARG A 346 0.12 18.42 -3.85
CA ARG A 346 0.51 17.03 -3.56
C ARG A 346 -0.34 16.40 -2.46
N ALA A 347 -0.56 17.09 -1.35
CA ALA A 347 -1.39 16.58 -0.28
C ALA A 347 -2.85 16.34 -0.73
N LEU A 348 -3.37 17.26 -1.54
CA LEU A 348 -4.68 17.16 -2.18
C LEU A 348 -4.75 15.94 -3.12
N ARG A 349 -3.74 15.73 -3.97
CA ARG A 349 -3.66 14.56 -4.87
C ARG A 349 -3.63 13.25 -4.08
N ALA A 350 -2.81 13.18 -3.05
CA ALA A 350 -2.68 12.01 -2.20
C ALA A 350 -4.01 11.66 -1.49
N GLU A 351 -4.73 12.66 -0.98
CA GLU A 351 -6.02 12.45 -0.36
C GLU A 351 -7.08 11.91 -1.35
N ALA A 352 -7.09 12.41 -2.59
CA ALA A 352 -7.98 11.90 -3.62
C ALA A 352 -7.68 10.43 -3.95
N TYR A 353 -6.41 10.05 -4.11
CA TYR A 353 -6.04 8.65 -4.31
C TYR A 353 -6.40 7.75 -3.13
N MET A 354 -6.19 8.22 -1.89
CA MET A 354 -6.61 7.47 -0.70
C MET A 354 -8.12 7.20 -0.73
N LYS A 355 -8.93 8.21 -1.07
CA LYS A 355 -10.39 8.07 -1.16
C LYS A 355 -10.83 7.20 -2.33
N LEU A 356 -10.14 7.25 -3.47
CA LEU A 356 -10.38 6.34 -4.59
C LEU A 356 -10.12 4.89 -4.18
N VAL A 357 -9.02 4.63 -3.48
CA VAL A 357 -8.66 3.30 -3.00
C VAL A 357 -9.63 2.77 -1.96
N GLU A 358 -10.03 3.60 -0.98
CA GLU A 358 -11.07 3.26 -0.02
C GLU A 358 -12.40 2.90 -0.71
N THR A 359 -12.71 3.55 -1.83
CA THR A 359 -14.01 3.40 -2.50
C THR A 359 -14.03 2.22 -3.48
N PHE A 360 -12.99 2.11 -4.31
CA PHE A 360 -12.94 1.23 -5.47
C PHE A 360 -11.84 0.15 -5.40
N GLY A 361 -10.96 0.18 -4.40
CA GLY A 361 -9.84 -0.73 -4.27
C GLY A 361 -8.69 -0.35 -5.21
N ASP A 362 -8.29 -1.26 -6.09
CA ASP A 362 -7.21 -0.98 -7.05
C ASP A 362 -7.67 0.10 -8.05
N VAL A 363 -6.82 1.08 -8.36
CA VAL A 363 -7.18 2.21 -9.24
C VAL A 363 -6.00 2.66 -10.09
N PRO A 364 -6.22 3.20 -11.30
CA PRO A 364 -5.15 3.78 -12.10
C PRO A 364 -4.44 4.94 -11.40
N VAL A 365 -3.12 5.01 -11.51
CA VAL A 365 -2.32 6.18 -11.09
C VAL A 365 -1.97 7.01 -12.32
N SER A 366 -2.58 8.18 -12.45
CA SER A 366 -2.34 9.15 -13.51
C SER A 366 -1.52 10.34 -12.99
N LEU A 367 -0.32 10.51 -13.56
CA LEU A 367 0.61 11.61 -13.25
C LEU A 367 0.96 12.44 -14.49
N ASP A 368 0.79 11.89 -15.69
CA ASP A 368 1.09 12.55 -16.96
C ASP A 368 -0.14 13.31 -17.45
N ILE A 369 0.00 14.63 -17.61
CA ILE A 369 -1.06 15.53 -18.09
C ILE A 369 -0.97 15.81 -19.60
N GLN A 370 0.10 15.37 -20.26
CA GLN A 370 0.37 15.68 -21.67
C GLN A 370 -0.18 14.61 -22.62
N ASN A 371 -0.45 13.42 -22.10
CA ASN A 371 -0.93 12.29 -22.88
C ASN A 371 -2.45 12.10 -22.74
N GLU A 372 -3.19 12.41 -23.79
CA GLU A 372 -4.66 12.30 -23.82
C GLU A 372 -5.17 10.84 -23.99
N GLU A 373 -4.31 9.89 -24.37
CA GLU A 373 -4.68 8.49 -24.66
C GLU A 373 -4.12 7.49 -23.63
N LEU A 374 -4.11 7.87 -22.35
CA LEU A 374 -3.65 7.02 -21.26
C LEU A 374 -4.69 5.94 -20.90
N ASN A 375 -4.66 4.82 -21.63
CA ASN A 375 -5.35 3.57 -21.23
C ASN A 375 -4.62 2.90 -20.06
N LEU A 376 -4.63 3.54 -18.90
CA LEU A 376 -3.94 3.06 -17.70
C LEU A 376 -4.62 1.81 -17.13
N SER A 377 -3.79 0.84 -16.73
CA SER A 377 -4.25 -0.30 -15.93
C SER A 377 -4.45 0.11 -14.47
N ARG A 378 -5.27 -0.65 -13.74
CA ARG A 378 -5.42 -0.47 -12.29
C ARG A 378 -4.12 -0.85 -11.59
N VAL A 379 -3.67 0.00 -10.66
CA VAL A 379 -2.56 -0.26 -9.76
C VAL A 379 -3.12 -0.81 -8.46
N ASN A 380 -2.46 -1.81 -7.86
CA ASN A 380 -2.98 -2.45 -6.66
C ASN A 380 -3.07 -1.46 -5.48
N LYS A 381 -4.04 -1.67 -4.59
CA LYS A 381 -4.30 -0.82 -3.41
C LYS A 381 -3.03 -0.50 -2.61
N GLU A 382 -2.15 -1.48 -2.43
CA GLU A 382 -0.93 -1.30 -1.65
C GLU A 382 0.05 -0.31 -2.32
N GLU A 383 0.31 -0.44 -3.63
CA GLU A 383 1.20 0.49 -4.33
C GLU A 383 0.61 1.90 -4.39
N VAL A 384 -0.71 2.04 -4.58
CA VAL A 384 -1.38 3.34 -4.56
C VAL A 384 -1.26 3.99 -3.17
N LEU A 385 -1.46 3.24 -2.08
CA LEU A 385 -1.31 3.78 -0.73
C LEU A 385 0.14 4.14 -0.38
N ASN A 386 1.13 3.39 -0.89
CA ASN A 386 2.54 3.80 -0.76
C ASN A 386 2.82 5.08 -1.55
N PHE A 387 2.27 5.23 -2.76
CA PHE A 387 2.31 6.49 -3.51
C PHE A 387 1.68 7.65 -2.72
N VAL A 388 0.52 7.45 -2.10
CA VAL A 388 -0.14 8.45 -1.23
C VAL A 388 0.80 8.89 -0.09
N ILE A 389 1.46 7.94 0.59
CA ILE A 389 2.40 8.24 1.67
C ILE A 389 3.61 9.05 1.14
N GLU A 390 4.14 8.66 -0.01
CA GLU A 390 5.27 9.35 -0.66
C GLU A 390 4.92 10.79 -1.05
N ASP A 391 3.73 11.01 -1.61
CA ASP A 391 3.27 12.32 -2.06
C ASP A 391 2.98 13.25 -0.87
N LEU A 392 2.41 12.72 0.23
CA LEU A 392 2.25 13.45 1.49
C LEU A 392 3.59 13.78 2.14
N ALA A 393 4.61 12.92 2.00
CA ALA A 393 5.93 13.16 2.58
C ALA A 393 6.62 14.32 1.85
N GLN A 394 6.49 14.36 0.53
CA GLN A 394 6.95 15.47 -0.30
C GLN A 394 6.18 16.76 0.00
N ALA A 395 4.86 16.66 0.18
CA ALA A 395 4.05 17.80 0.61
C ALA A 395 4.57 18.40 1.92
N GLY A 396 4.85 17.57 2.93
CA GLY A 396 5.34 17.99 4.24
C GLY A 396 6.72 18.68 4.26
N VAL A 397 7.47 18.66 3.15
CA VAL A 397 8.72 19.43 2.99
C VAL A 397 8.39 20.92 2.84
N TYR A 398 7.32 21.24 2.11
CA TYR A 398 6.95 22.62 1.75
C TYR A 398 5.81 23.18 2.60
N LEU A 399 4.97 22.31 3.18
CA LEU A 399 3.85 22.75 3.98
C LEU A 399 4.29 23.35 5.32
N PRO A 400 3.71 24.48 5.73
CA PRO A 400 3.89 24.98 7.09
C PRO A 400 3.22 24.04 8.10
N VAL A 401 3.69 24.08 9.36
CA VAL A 401 3.18 23.23 10.44
C VAL A 401 1.66 23.35 10.58
N GLU A 402 1.16 24.58 10.52
CA GLU A 402 -0.26 24.93 10.41
C GLU A 402 -0.43 25.87 9.21
N ASN A 403 -1.54 25.77 8.47
CA ASN A 403 -1.72 26.51 7.22
C ASN A 403 -3.06 27.28 7.16
N GLY A 404 -3.49 27.85 8.29
CA GLY A 404 -4.78 28.53 8.37
C GLY A 404 -5.98 27.60 8.13
N ASN A 405 -7.20 28.14 8.28
CA ASN A 405 -8.39 27.31 8.18
C ASN A 405 -8.70 26.93 6.73
N GLY A 406 -8.76 25.62 6.47
CA GLY A 406 -9.26 25.06 5.21
C GLY A 406 -8.19 24.68 4.19
N TYR A 407 -6.92 25.01 4.43
CA TYR A 407 -5.79 24.60 3.60
C TYR A 407 -5.01 23.47 4.27
N PHE A 408 -4.38 22.62 3.46
CA PHE A 408 -3.55 21.54 3.97
C PHE A 408 -2.34 22.07 4.73
N SER A 409 -2.13 21.58 5.94
CA SER A 409 -0.92 21.79 6.72
C SER A 409 -0.04 20.55 6.76
N LYS A 410 1.18 20.68 7.26
CA LYS A 410 2.07 19.54 7.52
C LYS A 410 1.47 18.58 8.53
N ASN A 411 0.75 19.09 9.53
CA ASN A 411 0.02 18.28 10.51
C ASN A 411 -1.09 17.46 9.84
N ASP A 412 -1.85 18.07 8.93
CA ASP A 412 -2.86 17.35 8.14
C ASP A 412 -2.24 16.26 7.27
N ALA A 413 -1.08 16.54 6.67
CA ALA A 413 -0.37 15.56 5.87
C ALA A 413 0.02 14.32 6.71
N PHE A 414 0.56 14.52 7.92
CA PHE A 414 0.83 13.42 8.85
C PHE A 414 -0.45 12.67 9.26
N PHE A 415 -1.55 13.39 9.49
CA PHE A 415 -2.80 12.75 9.84
C PHE A 415 -3.35 11.88 8.70
N VAL A 416 -3.32 12.35 7.45
CA VAL A 416 -3.74 11.56 6.28
C VAL A 416 -2.79 10.37 6.08
N MET A 417 -1.48 10.52 6.29
CA MET A 417 -0.55 9.39 6.27
C MET A 417 -0.92 8.32 7.29
N SER A 418 -1.35 8.72 8.50
CA SER A 418 -1.76 7.76 9.52
C SER A 418 -2.94 6.89 9.06
N GLN A 419 -3.90 7.47 8.32
CA GLN A 419 -5.03 6.76 7.72
C GLN A 419 -4.56 5.81 6.62
N ALA A 420 -3.65 6.25 5.75
CA ALA A 420 -3.05 5.37 4.73
C ALA A 420 -2.31 4.18 5.36
N TYR A 421 -1.55 4.40 6.43
CA TYR A 421 -0.89 3.34 7.19
C TYR A 421 -1.89 2.38 7.85
N LEU A 422 -3.01 2.86 8.39
CA LEU A 422 -4.08 1.99 8.88
C LEU A 422 -4.66 1.11 7.76
N LEU A 423 -4.92 1.67 6.57
CA LEU A 423 -5.45 0.90 5.44
C LEU A 423 -4.48 -0.15 4.90
N LEU A 424 -3.18 0.04 5.11
CA LEU A 424 -2.10 -0.91 4.82
C LEU A 424 -1.88 -1.95 5.93
N GLY A 425 -2.51 -1.80 7.10
CA GLY A 425 -2.24 -2.65 8.25
C GLY A 425 -0.94 -2.33 9.00
N ARG A 426 -0.35 -1.16 8.77
CA ARG A 426 0.92 -0.72 9.36
C ARG A 426 0.67 0.12 10.62
N TRP A 427 0.16 -0.52 11.67
CA TRP A 427 -0.40 0.12 12.88
C TRP A 427 0.59 1.01 13.64
N GLU A 428 1.82 0.54 13.87
CA GLU A 428 2.87 1.32 14.56
C GLU A 428 3.27 2.57 13.77
N ASN A 429 3.25 2.49 12.43
CA ASN A 429 3.52 3.64 11.58
C ASN A 429 2.39 4.66 11.68
N ALA A 430 1.13 4.20 11.72
CA ALA A 430 -0.01 5.07 11.91
C ALA A 430 0.10 5.85 13.24
N MET A 431 0.42 5.18 14.35
CA MET A 431 0.61 5.84 15.64
C MET A 431 1.73 6.89 15.61
N ARG A 432 2.88 6.57 15.00
CA ARG A 432 3.98 7.53 14.82
C ARG A 432 3.57 8.77 14.02
N GLN A 433 2.77 8.61 12.97
CA GLN A 433 2.30 9.78 12.22
C GLN A 433 1.27 10.60 13.00
N ILE A 434 0.46 9.97 13.86
CA ILE A 434 -0.42 10.71 14.76
C ILE A 434 0.41 11.54 15.75
N GLU A 435 1.46 10.97 16.35
CA GLU A 435 2.40 11.69 17.22
C GLU A 435 3.09 12.86 16.50
N ASN A 436 3.43 12.70 15.21
CA ASN A 436 3.99 13.77 14.40
C ASN A 436 2.96 14.85 14.02
N SER A 437 1.71 14.46 13.76
CA SER A 437 0.62 15.39 13.39
C SER A 437 0.27 16.35 14.53
N THR A 438 0.49 15.92 15.76
CA THR A 438 0.26 16.71 16.96
C THR A 438 1.29 16.29 18.02
N PRO A 439 2.29 17.13 18.37
CA PRO A 439 3.34 16.78 19.34
C PRO A 439 2.81 16.44 20.74
N VAL A 440 1.53 16.67 20.99
CA VAL A 440 0.81 16.32 22.20
C VAL A 440 -0.58 15.92 21.75
N LEU A 441 -1.14 14.82 22.28
CA LEU A 441 -2.58 14.59 22.36
C LEU A 441 -3.18 15.75 23.17
N SER A 442 -3.28 16.89 22.52
CA SER A 442 -3.74 18.15 23.06
C SER A 442 -5.26 18.09 23.08
N PRO A 443 -5.93 18.73 24.05
CA PRO A 443 -7.39 18.85 24.05
C PRO A 443 -7.99 19.54 22.80
N TYR A 444 -7.16 20.00 21.88
CA TYR A 444 -7.53 20.56 20.56
C TYR A 444 -7.38 19.58 19.38
N SER A 445 -6.93 18.34 19.63
CA SER A 445 -6.83 17.32 18.57
C SER A 445 -8.22 16.87 18.13
N SER A 446 -8.41 16.64 16.83
CA SER A 446 -9.73 16.19 16.34
C SER A 446 -10.11 14.84 16.96
N ILE A 447 -11.40 14.61 17.17
CA ILE A 447 -11.89 13.32 17.65
C ILE A 447 -11.50 12.17 16.72
N ASP A 448 -11.33 12.45 15.42
CA ASP A 448 -10.86 11.51 14.41
C ASP A 448 -9.41 11.06 14.70
N SER A 449 -8.52 11.99 15.07
CA SER A 449 -7.13 11.67 15.45
C SER A 449 -7.04 10.73 16.66
N PHE A 450 -7.86 10.96 17.69
CA PHE A 450 -7.95 10.07 18.85
C PHE A 450 -8.48 8.68 18.45
N LEU A 451 -9.52 8.63 17.62
CA LEU A 451 -10.12 7.39 17.18
C LEU A 451 -9.17 6.54 16.31
N VAL A 452 -8.49 7.16 15.35
CA VAL A 452 -7.44 6.51 14.52
C VAL A 452 -6.35 5.92 15.44
N ASN A 453 -5.91 6.65 16.46
CA ASN A 453 -4.92 6.16 17.43
C ASN A 453 -5.44 4.99 18.25
N ALA A 454 -6.66 5.09 18.78
CA ALA A 454 -7.29 4.03 19.55
C ALA A 454 -7.45 2.74 18.73
N VAL A 455 -7.77 2.85 17.44
CA VAL A 455 -7.86 1.72 16.51
C VAL A 455 -6.49 1.10 16.26
N ALA A 456 -5.43 1.89 16.09
CA ALA A 456 -4.07 1.38 15.95
C ALA A 456 -3.60 0.64 17.22
N LEU A 457 -3.88 1.20 18.40
CA LEU A 457 -3.61 0.57 19.70
C LEU A 457 -4.40 -0.74 19.87
N TYR A 458 -5.66 -0.74 19.46
CA TYR A 458 -6.50 -1.93 19.46
C TYR A 458 -5.90 -3.04 18.58
N LYS A 459 -5.54 -2.72 17.33
CA LYS A 459 -4.95 -3.68 16.38
C LYS A 459 -3.57 -4.19 16.79
N THR A 460 -2.84 -3.47 17.64
CA THR A 460 -1.55 -3.90 18.22
C THR A 460 -1.70 -4.65 19.55
N GLY A 461 -2.93 -4.91 20.01
CA GLY A 461 -3.20 -5.62 21.27
C GLY A 461 -3.05 -4.76 22.52
N ARG A 462 -2.83 -3.44 22.39
CA ARG A 462 -2.70 -2.46 23.48
C ARG A 462 -4.08 -2.02 23.98
N MET A 463 -4.88 -3.00 24.38
CA MET A 463 -6.33 -2.87 24.63
C MET A 463 -6.68 -1.82 25.70
N GLU A 464 -5.92 -1.78 26.79
CA GLU A 464 -6.16 -0.82 27.88
C GLU A 464 -5.87 0.62 27.43
N GLU A 465 -4.90 0.81 26.54
CA GLU A 465 -4.57 2.13 26.01
C GLU A 465 -5.65 2.62 25.05
N ALA A 466 -6.13 1.74 24.17
CA ALA A 466 -7.27 2.03 23.31
C ALA A 466 -8.52 2.40 24.12
N LYS A 467 -8.84 1.63 25.18
CA LYS A 467 -9.95 1.93 26.08
C LYS A 467 -9.80 3.29 26.77
N ARG A 468 -8.60 3.65 27.23
CA ARG A 468 -8.35 4.98 27.83
C ARG A 468 -8.64 6.10 26.85
N ILE A 469 -8.20 5.99 25.60
CA ILE A 469 -8.49 7.00 24.58
C ILE A 469 -9.99 7.10 24.31
N PHE A 470 -10.70 5.98 24.21
CA PHE A 470 -12.16 6.01 24.05
C PHE A 470 -12.86 6.68 25.23
N MET A 471 -12.42 6.43 26.47
CA MET A 471 -12.96 7.12 27.65
C MET A 471 -12.66 8.63 27.62
N GLU A 472 -11.47 9.02 27.16
CA GLU A 472 -11.05 10.42 27.03
C GLU A 472 -11.94 11.22 26.06
N ILE A 473 -12.34 10.60 24.95
CA ILE A 473 -13.30 11.21 24.01
C ILE A 473 -14.77 11.02 24.45
N GLY A 474 -15.01 10.61 25.69
CA GLY A 474 -16.32 10.50 26.31
C GLY A 474 -17.16 9.31 25.82
N CYS A 475 -16.54 8.18 25.49
CA CYS A 475 -17.26 6.92 25.28
C CYS A 475 -17.51 6.24 26.64
N ASN A 476 -18.75 5.79 26.88
CA ASN A 476 -19.10 5.07 28.10
C ASN A 476 -18.72 3.58 27.98
N ILE A 477 -17.45 3.27 28.19
CA ILE A 477 -16.91 1.90 28.12
C ILE A 477 -16.59 1.44 29.53
N SER A 478 -17.12 0.28 29.96
CA SER A 478 -16.74 -0.32 31.24
C SER A 478 -15.29 -0.82 31.18
N VAL A 479 -14.56 -0.74 32.29
CA VAL A 479 -13.17 -1.25 32.40
C VAL A 479 -13.07 -2.72 31.98
N ASP A 480 -14.10 -3.51 32.28
CA ASP A 480 -14.17 -4.95 31.98
C ASP A 480 -14.64 -5.26 30.53
N THR A 481 -14.91 -4.24 29.72
CA THR A 481 -15.39 -4.44 28.34
C THR A 481 -14.29 -5.05 27.48
N VAL A 482 -14.59 -6.18 26.85
CA VAL A 482 -13.74 -6.78 25.81
C VAL A 482 -14.05 -6.08 24.49
N LEU A 483 -13.06 -5.40 23.90
CA LEU A 483 -13.23 -4.79 22.59
C LEU A 483 -13.15 -5.87 21.50
N THR A 484 -14.16 -5.87 20.63
CA THR A 484 -14.23 -6.60 19.36
C THR A 484 -14.19 -5.63 18.19
N ASP A 485 -13.88 -6.11 16.98
CA ASP A 485 -13.94 -5.30 15.75
C ASP A 485 -15.32 -4.60 15.63
N ASP A 486 -16.42 -5.31 15.91
CA ASP A 486 -17.77 -4.73 15.86
C ASP A 486 -18.00 -3.64 16.92
N SER A 487 -17.52 -3.84 18.15
CA SER A 487 -17.65 -2.83 19.21
C SER A 487 -16.80 -1.57 18.91
N VAL A 488 -15.61 -1.74 18.34
CA VAL A 488 -14.72 -0.65 17.95
C VAL A 488 -15.30 0.11 16.76
N ALA A 489 -15.82 -0.61 15.76
CA ALA A 489 -16.54 -0.03 14.64
C ALA A 489 -17.72 0.81 15.13
N GLN A 490 -18.54 0.28 16.04
CA GLN A 490 -19.69 0.99 16.60
C GLN A 490 -19.27 2.28 17.32
N ILE A 491 -18.25 2.22 18.17
CA ILE A 491 -17.73 3.41 18.88
C ILE A 491 -17.28 4.49 17.90
N TYR A 492 -16.51 4.08 16.89
CA TYR A 492 -15.99 5.00 15.88
C TYR A 492 -17.14 5.65 15.09
N LEU A 493 -18.09 4.83 14.63
CA LEU A 493 -19.26 5.25 13.88
C LEU A 493 -20.18 6.16 14.70
N ASP A 494 -20.38 5.90 15.99
CA ASP A 494 -21.22 6.74 16.86
C ASP A 494 -20.61 8.14 17.05
N LYS A 495 -19.27 8.23 17.13
CA LYS A 495 -18.55 9.49 17.32
C LYS A 495 -18.38 10.30 16.04
N LEU A 496 -18.29 9.62 14.90
CA LEU A 496 -18.10 10.23 13.59
C LEU A 496 -19.32 10.01 12.68
N HIS A 497 -20.49 9.79 13.27
CA HIS A 497 -21.71 9.54 12.53
C HIS A 497 -21.99 10.73 11.61
N GLY A 498 -22.19 10.44 10.32
CA GLY A 498 -22.47 11.47 9.35
C GLY A 498 -21.22 12.09 8.73
N GLU A 499 -20.00 11.74 9.15
CA GLU A 499 -18.75 12.33 8.65
C GLU A 499 -18.13 11.64 7.44
N GLY A 500 -18.78 10.62 6.87
CA GLY A 500 -18.26 9.92 5.69
C GLY A 500 -17.03 9.05 5.99
N LYS A 501 -16.90 8.58 7.23
CA LYS A 501 -15.75 7.82 7.75
C LYS A 501 -16.09 6.36 8.09
N GLY A 502 -17.32 5.93 7.84
CA GLY A 502 -17.79 4.62 8.28
C GLY A 502 -17.12 3.48 7.52
N ARG A 503 -17.08 3.57 6.19
CA ARG A 503 -16.42 2.57 5.36
C ARG A 503 -14.91 2.49 5.61
N PHE A 504 -14.26 3.62 5.87
CA PHE A 504 -12.84 3.67 6.22
C PHE A 504 -12.53 2.77 7.42
N ILE A 505 -13.22 2.97 8.56
CA ILE A 505 -12.93 2.17 9.76
C ILE A 505 -13.30 0.70 9.58
N LEU A 506 -14.42 0.42 8.91
CA LEU A 506 -14.87 -0.95 8.65
C LEU A 506 -13.90 -1.73 7.74
N GLN A 507 -13.17 -1.03 6.86
CA GLN A 507 -12.11 -1.64 6.05
C GLN A 507 -10.85 -1.90 6.87
N VAL A 508 -10.45 -0.94 7.70
CA VAL A 508 -9.30 -1.09 8.61
C VAL A 508 -9.51 -2.28 9.57
N LEU A 509 -10.73 -2.45 10.05
CA LEU A 509 -11.08 -3.56 10.94
C LEU A 509 -11.24 -4.89 10.21
N GLY A 510 -11.57 -4.86 8.92
CA GLY A 510 -11.75 -6.06 8.08
C GLY A 510 -13.14 -6.69 8.20
N ASN A 511 -14.13 -5.97 8.75
CA ASN A 511 -15.47 -6.48 9.04
C ASN A 511 -16.58 -5.75 8.25
N THR A 512 -16.25 -5.07 7.15
CA THR A 512 -17.22 -4.29 6.34
C THR A 512 -18.46 -5.10 5.96
N ALA A 513 -18.28 -6.30 5.39
CA ALA A 513 -19.38 -7.12 4.91
C ALA A 513 -20.29 -7.63 6.04
N SER A 514 -19.70 -8.10 7.14
CA SER A 514 -20.45 -8.61 8.29
C SER A 514 -21.19 -7.49 9.02
N TYR A 515 -20.55 -6.34 9.23
CA TYR A 515 -21.13 -5.21 9.93
C TYR A 515 -22.31 -4.62 9.14
N LEU A 516 -22.13 -4.39 7.83
CA LEU A 516 -23.17 -3.85 6.96
C LEU A 516 -24.19 -4.91 6.47
N LYS A 517 -23.97 -6.20 6.79
CA LYS A 517 -24.82 -7.32 6.35
C LYS A 517 -24.95 -7.41 4.82
N ILE A 518 -23.84 -7.19 4.12
CA ILE A 518 -23.74 -7.25 2.67
C ILE A 518 -22.90 -8.45 2.21
N SER A 519 -23.01 -8.80 0.93
CA SER A 519 -22.10 -9.77 0.32
C SER A 519 -20.67 -9.22 0.32
N GLY A 520 -19.68 -10.10 0.55
CA GLY A 520 -18.27 -9.73 0.70
C GLY A 520 -17.73 -8.85 -0.44
N PHE A 521 -18.12 -9.15 -1.67
CA PHE A 521 -17.68 -8.41 -2.86
C PHE A 521 -18.17 -6.95 -2.90
N ARG A 522 -19.27 -6.62 -2.20
CA ARG A 522 -19.81 -5.25 -2.09
C ARG A 522 -19.07 -4.38 -1.08
N SER A 523 -18.03 -4.90 -0.43
CA SER A 523 -17.13 -4.13 0.43
C SER A 523 -16.37 -3.05 -0.35
N LEU A 524 -16.23 -3.21 -1.66
CA LEU A 524 -15.77 -2.18 -2.60
C LEU A 524 -16.89 -1.82 -3.59
N LEU A 525 -16.92 -0.58 -4.07
CA LEU A 525 -17.83 -0.16 -5.12
C LEU A 525 -17.31 -0.63 -6.50
N PRO A 526 -18.20 -0.87 -7.48
CA PRO A 526 -17.77 -1.23 -8.82
C PRO A 526 -17.04 -0.07 -9.49
N ILE A 527 -16.11 -0.41 -10.38
CA ILE A 527 -15.57 0.56 -11.35
C ILE A 527 -16.72 0.94 -12.30
N PRO A 528 -16.93 2.24 -12.60
CA PRO A 528 -18.02 2.66 -13.48
C PRO A 528 -17.96 1.99 -14.85
N GLU A 529 -19.10 1.51 -15.34
CA GLU A 529 -19.19 0.80 -16.62
C GLU A 529 -18.77 1.68 -17.81
N SER A 530 -19.08 2.97 -17.74
CA SER A 530 -18.68 3.95 -18.77
C SER A 530 -17.17 4.13 -18.85
N GLU A 531 -16.45 3.95 -17.74
CA GLU A 531 -14.98 4.08 -17.70
C GLU A 531 -14.30 2.83 -18.25
N ILE A 532 -14.81 1.62 -17.92
CA ILE A 532 -14.35 0.37 -18.53
C ILE A 532 -14.60 0.38 -20.05
N SER A 533 -15.73 0.94 -20.48
CA SER A 533 -16.06 1.03 -21.91
C SER A 533 -15.11 1.95 -22.68
N LYS A 534 -14.53 2.97 -22.02
CA LYS A 534 -13.56 3.90 -22.61
C LYS A 534 -12.12 3.35 -22.56
N ASN A 535 -11.77 2.65 -21.49
CA ASN A 535 -10.42 2.13 -21.26
C ASN A 535 -10.45 0.60 -21.09
N PRO A 536 -10.06 -0.17 -22.14
CA PRO A 536 -10.12 -1.62 -22.13
C PRO A 536 -9.14 -2.28 -21.13
N ASN A 537 -8.20 -1.52 -20.56
CA ASN A 537 -7.26 -2.03 -19.55
C ASN A 537 -7.83 -1.97 -18.12
N LEU A 538 -9.02 -1.38 -17.92
CA LEU A 538 -9.69 -1.40 -16.63
C LEU A 538 -10.44 -2.72 -16.42
N THR A 539 -10.16 -3.37 -15.31
CA THR A 539 -10.86 -4.58 -14.86
C THR A 539 -11.88 -4.25 -13.78
N GLN A 540 -13.04 -4.90 -13.83
CA GLN A 540 -14.07 -4.74 -12.81
C GLN A 540 -13.63 -5.38 -11.48
N ASN A 541 -14.15 -4.86 -10.36
CA ASN A 541 -14.05 -5.52 -9.06
C ASN A 541 -14.78 -6.87 -9.08
N PRO A 542 -14.23 -7.93 -8.49
CA PRO A 542 -14.84 -9.26 -8.54
C PRO A 542 -16.30 -9.26 -8.07
N GLY A 543 -17.19 -9.94 -8.79
CA GLY A 543 -18.60 -10.09 -8.41
C GLY A 543 -19.57 -9.04 -8.95
N TYR A 544 -19.08 -8.00 -9.62
CA TYR A 544 -19.88 -6.99 -10.32
C TYR A 544 -20.05 -7.25 -11.81
#